data_AF-A0A816M5B9-F1
#
_entry.id   AF-A0A816M5B9-F1
#
_cell.length_a   1.000
_cell.length_b   1.000
_cell.length_c   1.000
_cell.angle_alpha   90.00
_cell.angle_beta   90.00
_cell.angle_gamma   90.00
#
_symmetry.space_group_name_H-M   'P 1'
#
loop_
_entity.id
_entity.type
_entity.pdbx_description
1 polymer ?
#
loop_
_entity_poly.entity_id
_entity_poly.type
_entity_poly.pdbx_seq_one_letter_code
_entity_poly.pdbx_strand_id
1 'polypeptide(L)'
;MVCTRTEHLVESVSTGERFLVKCYAQGYPWSEKFKYMIRRFMVFREEETTHGRYRCYTEDIGDVCIFLSMSEAFCVQASSCPGLKPNSIYFVGKGFGIYSLADNKTIHSFKAPSSSGLYWLPPSCI
;
A
#
# COMPACT_ATOMS: atom_id res chain seq x y z
N MET A 1 -1.24 -24.35 -1.54
CA MET A 1 -0.75 -22.97 -1.51
C MET A 1 -1.96 -22.10 -1.77
N VAL A 2 -2.20 -21.06 -0.99
CA VAL A 2 -3.43 -20.24 -1.13
C VAL A 2 -3.03 -18.87 -1.66
N CYS A 3 -3.72 -18.38 -2.69
CA CYS A 3 -3.56 -17.01 -3.16
C CYS A 3 -4.70 -16.17 -2.58
N THR A 4 -4.37 -15.03 -1.98
CA THR A 4 -5.36 -14.07 -1.47
C THR A 4 -5.17 -12.74 -2.16
N ARG A 5 -6.29 -12.11 -2.54
CA ARG A 5 -6.34 -10.73 -3.02
C ARG A 5 -7.12 -9.89 -2.00
N THR A 6 -6.54 -8.79 -1.56
CA THR A 6 -7.27 -7.75 -0.80
C THR A 6 -7.31 -6.47 -1.62
N GLU A 7 -8.37 -5.69 -1.42
CA GLU A 7 -8.60 -4.43 -2.13
C GLU A 7 -8.77 -3.32 -1.08
N HIS A 8 -8.08 -2.20 -1.27
CA HIS A 8 -8.12 -1.04 -0.39
C HIS A 8 -8.41 0.19 -1.24
N LEU A 9 -9.49 0.90 -0.93
CA LEU A 9 -9.78 2.21 -1.51
C LEU A 9 -9.17 3.28 -0.60
N VAL A 10 -8.40 4.18 -1.18
CA VAL A 10 -7.65 5.21 -0.45
C VAL A 10 -7.96 6.55 -1.09
N GLU A 11 -8.30 7.54 -0.28
CA GLU A 11 -8.56 8.91 -0.72
C GLU A 11 -7.54 9.86 -0.11
N SER A 12 -6.95 10.70 -0.95
CA SER A 12 -6.07 11.78 -0.54
C SER A 12 -6.92 12.95 -0.09
N VAL A 13 -6.85 13.29 1.19
CA VAL A 13 -7.60 14.44 1.75
C VAL A 13 -7.08 15.77 1.18
N SER A 14 -5.79 15.86 0.85
CA SER A 14 -5.18 17.10 0.34
C SER A 14 -5.46 17.33 -1.14
N THR A 15 -5.38 16.29 -1.98
CA THR A 15 -5.50 16.42 -3.44
C THR A 15 -6.87 15.99 -3.97
N GLY A 16 -7.68 15.28 -3.18
CA GLY A 16 -8.94 14.67 -3.63
C GLY A 16 -8.75 13.45 -4.54
N GLU A 17 -7.50 13.06 -4.82
CA GLU A 17 -7.19 11.88 -5.63
C GLU A 17 -7.61 10.60 -4.91
N ARG A 18 -8.10 9.63 -5.69
CA ARG A 18 -8.53 8.33 -5.16
C ARG A 18 -7.76 7.21 -5.83
N PHE A 19 -7.33 6.26 -5.02
CA PHE A 19 -6.53 5.12 -5.44
C PHE A 19 -7.19 3.82 -4.99
N LEU A 20 -7.36 2.88 -5.90
CA LEU A 20 -7.69 1.49 -5.58
C LEU A 20 -6.40 0.68 -5.58
N VAL A 21 -6.03 0.15 -4.42
CA VAL A 21 -4.85 -0.69 -4.26
C VAL A 21 -5.26 -2.16 -4.12
N LYS A 22 -4.75 -3.00 -5.00
CA LYS A 22 -4.93 -4.46 -4.94
C LYS A 22 -3.65 -5.11 -4.44
N CYS A 23 -3.75 -5.83 -3.34
CA CYS A 23 -2.64 -6.57 -2.74
C CYS A 23 -2.80 -8.06 -3.02
N TYR A 24 -1.78 -8.65 -3.66
CA TYR A 24 -1.70 -10.08 -3.94
C TYR A 24 -0.69 -10.73 -3.00
N ALA A 25 -1.15 -11.68 -2.22
CA ALA A 25 -0.34 -12.39 -1.24
C ALA A 25 -0.52 -13.91 -1.37
N GLN A 26 0.56 -14.64 -1.11
CA GLN A 26 0.60 -16.09 -1.15
C GLN A 26 0.77 -16.65 0.26
N GLY A 27 -0.15 -17.51 0.66
CA GLY A 27 -0.16 -18.22 1.93
C GLY A 27 0.35 -19.66 1.80
N TYR A 28 1.14 -20.07 2.79
CA TYR A 28 1.64 -21.43 2.93
C TYR A 28 0.97 -22.08 4.15
N PRO A 29 -0.14 -22.81 3.96
CA PRO A 29 -0.92 -23.36 5.07
C PRO A 29 -0.25 -24.55 5.77
N TRP A 30 0.76 -25.18 5.15
CA TRP A 30 1.48 -26.33 5.69
C TRP A 30 2.72 -25.97 6.51
N SER A 31 3.04 -24.69 6.69
CA SER A 31 4.09 -24.30 7.64
C SER A 31 3.52 -24.19 9.05
N GLU A 32 4.27 -24.65 10.06
CA GLU A 32 3.89 -24.60 11.49
C GLU A 32 3.43 -23.20 11.96
N LYS A 33 3.87 -22.16 11.26
CA LYS A 33 3.34 -20.80 11.35
C LYS A 33 2.74 -20.46 10.00
N PHE A 34 1.44 -20.14 9.93
CA PHE A 34 0.81 -19.65 8.70
C PHE A 34 1.62 -18.46 8.17
N LYS A 35 2.36 -18.66 7.08
CA LYS A 35 3.23 -17.64 6.49
C LYS A 35 2.57 -17.06 5.27
N TYR A 36 2.39 -15.74 5.26
CA TYR A 36 2.00 -14.98 4.07
C TYR A 36 3.24 -14.31 3.49
N MET A 37 3.33 -14.31 2.18
CA MET A 37 4.33 -13.55 1.42
C MET A 37 3.59 -12.63 0.47
N ILE A 38 3.80 -11.31 0.62
CA ILE A 38 3.33 -10.34 -0.36
C ILE A 38 4.05 -10.61 -1.68
N ARG A 39 3.27 -10.71 -2.76
CA ARG A 39 3.79 -10.96 -4.11
C ARG A 39 3.78 -9.71 -4.95
N ARG A 40 2.70 -8.93 -4.90
CA ARG A 40 2.53 -7.73 -5.73
C ARG A 40 1.50 -6.79 -5.17
N PHE A 41 1.71 -5.49 -5.38
CA PHE A 41 0.66 -4.49 -5.33
C PHE A 41 0.37 -3.96 -6.73
N MET A 42 -0.90 -3.66 -6.99
CA MET A 42 -1.33 -2.92 -8.18
C MET A 42 -2.13 -1.72 -7.72
N VAL A 43 -1.84 -0.55 -8.29
CA VAL A 43 -2.55 0.69 -7.97
C VAL A 43 -3.31 1.14 -9.20
N PHE A 44 -4.56 1.54 -8.97
CA PHE A 44 -5.39 2.15 -10.00
C PHE A 44 -5.79 3.53 -9.51
N ARG A 45 -5.43 4.57 -10.25
CA ARG A 45 -5.84 5.95 -9.97
C ARG A 45 -7.23 6.18 -10.57
N GLU A 46 -8.12 6.77 -9.78
CA GLU A 46 -9.44 7.18 -10.23
C GLU A 46 -9.32 8.50 -10.98
N GLU A 47 -9.75 8.52 -12.24
CA GLU A 47 -9.71 9.68 -13.11
C GLU A 47 -11.14 10.03 -13.51
N GLU A 48 -11.49 11.31 -13.38
CA GLU A 48 -12.79 11.83 -13.74
C GLU A 48 -12.75 12.36 -15.18
N THR A 49 -13.65 11.86 -16.02
CA THR A 49 -13.75 12.24 -17.43
C THR A 49 -15.18 12.65 -17.76
N THR A 50 -15.38 13.19 -18.97
CA THR A 50 -16.72 13.52 -19.48
C THR A 50 -17.69 12.34 -19.55
N HIS A 51 -17.18 11.10 -19.53
CA HIS A 51 -17.99 9.87 -19.59
C HIS A 51 -18.17 9.19 -18.22
N GLY A 52 -17.71 9.82 -17.14
CA GLY A 52 -17.77 9.31 -15.77
C GLY A 52 -16.38 9.03 -15.19
N ARG A 53 -16.35 8.25 -14.10
CA ARG A 53 -15.12 7.91 -13.38
C ARG A 53 -14.58 6.56 -13.79
N TYR A 54 -13.30 6.54 -14.12
CA TYR A 54 -12.57 5.35 -14.53
C TYR A 54 -11.41 5.10 -13.59
N ARG A 55 -11.02 3.84 -13.42
CA ARG A 55 -9.85 3.45 -12.63
C ARG A 55 -8.76 2.96 -13.57
N CYS A 56 -7.75 3.78 -13.78
CA CYS A 56 -6.63 3.52 -14.67
C CYS A 56 -5.47 2.92 -13.87
N TYR A 57 -4.93 1.79 -14.33
CA TYR A 57 -3.71 1.23 -13.73
C TYR A 57 -2.57 2.23 -13.83
N THR A 58 -1.80 2.39 -12.75
CA THR A 58 -0.62 3.24 -12.72
C THR A 58 0.53 2.61 -11.93
N GLU A 59 1.75 2.88 -12.38
CA GLU A 59 3.01 2.58 -11.68
C GLU A 59 3.63 3.86 -11.09
N ASP A 60 2.93 4.98 -11.24
CA ASP A 60 3.33 6.28 -10.73
C ASP A 60 2.13 7.00 -10.08
N ILE A 61 2.22 7.18 -8.77
CA ILE A 61 1.29 8.00 -7.97
C ILE A 61 1.90 9.35 -7.58
N GLY A 62 3.07 9.71 -8.14
CA GLY A 62 3.74 10.97 -7.89
C GLY A 62 4.26 11.12 -6.46
N ASP A 63 4.07 12.30 -5.88
CA ASP A 63 4.53 12.66 -4.53
C ASP A 63 3.63 12.11 -3.41
N VAL A 64 3.10 10.91 -3.58
CA VAL A 64 2.17 10.28 -2.63
C VAL A 64 2.78 9.00 -2.04
N CYS A 65 2.53 8.79 -0.75
CA CYS A 65 2.75 7.52 -0.05
C CYS A 65 1.41 6.93 0.38
N ILE A 66 1.19 5.64 0.11
CA ILE A 66 -0.01 4.92 0.58
C ILE A 66 0.35 4.03 1.76
N PHE A 67 -0.44 4.09 2.82
CA PHE A 67 -0.30 3.28 4.03
C PHE A 67 -1.40 2.23 4.10
N LEU A 68 -1.00 0.96 4.08
CA LEU A 68 -1.90 -0.20 4.19
C LEU A 68 -1.64 -0.93 5.50
N SER A 69 -2.71 -1.19 6.26
CA SER A 69 -2.61 -1.95 7.49
C SER A 69 -3.89 -2.76 7.74
N MET A 70 -4.06 -3.31 8.93
CA MET A 70 -5.34 -3.90 9.33
C MET A 70 -6.41 -2.86 9.69
N SER A 71 -6.04 -1.58 9.82
CA SER A 71 -6.99 -0.47 9.93
C SER A 71 -7.33 0.10 8.56
N GLU A 72 -8.11 1.18 8.55
CA GLU A 72 -8.36 1.98 7.36
C GLU A 72 -7.05 2.42 6.70
N ALA A 73 -7.03 2.33 5.37
CA ALA A 73 -5.90 2.72 4.54
C ALA A 73 -5.98 4.22 4.26
N PHE A 74 -4.84 4.88 4.26
CA PHE A 74 -4.75 6.32 4.02
C PHE A 74 -3.55 6.62 3.12
N CYS A 75 -3.51 7.82 2.55
CA CYS A 75 -2.33 8.33 1.87
C CYS A 75 -1.97 9.72 2.36
N VAL A 76 -0.70 10.07 2.19
CA VAL A 76 -0.15 11.39 2.53
C VAL A 76 0.79 11.82 1.42
N GLN A 77 0.99 13.12 1.31
CA GLN A 77 2.01 13.68 0.45
C GLN A 77 3.40 13.35 1.03
N ALA A 78 4.30 12.78 0.23
CA ALA A 78 5.59 12.30 0.73
C ALA A 78 6.48 13.48 1.14
N SER A 79 6.50 14.55 0.33
CA SER A 79 7.29 15.75 0.61
C SER A 79 6.90 16.52 1.89
N SER A 80 5.68 16.33 2.41
CA SER A 80 5.26 16.97 3.66
C SER A 80 5.69 16.21 4.92
N CYS A 81 6.19 14.98 4.78
CA CYS A 81 6.56 14.14 5.92
C CYS A 81 8.03 13.66 5.79
N PRO A 82 8.95 14.10 6.67
CA PRO A 82 10.35 13.71 6.60
C PRO A 82 10.57 12.19 6.62
N GLY A 83 11.41 11.69 5.70
CA GLY A 83 11.80 10.28 5.63
C GLY A 83 10.84 9.37 4.85
N LEU A 84 9.74 9.89 4.32
CA LEU A 84 8.89 9.15 3.39
C LEU A 84 9.48 9.11 1.97
N LYS A 85 9.23 8.00 1.27
CA LYS A 85 9.62 7.82 -0.13
C LYS A 85 8.41 8.01 -1.02
N PRO A 86 8.42 8.99 -1.95
CA PRO A 86 7.31 9.17 -2.89
C PRO A 86 7.11 7.91 -3.75
N ASN A 87 5.96 7.84 -4.42
CA ASN A 87 5.59 6.73 -5.29
C ASN A 87 5.73 5.34 -4.64
N SER A 88 5.34 5.22 -3.36
CA SER A 88 5.57 4.00 -2.56
C SER A 88 4.36 3.60 -1.71
N ILE A 89 4.27 2.31 -1.40
CA ILE A 89 3.27 1.72 -0.50
C ILE A 89 3.97 1.19 0.75
N TYR A 90 3.56 1.67 1.91
CA TYR A 90 3.97 1.21 3.23
C TYR A 90 2.94 0.23 3.75
N PHE A 91 3.33 -1.00 4.10
CA PHE A 91 2.38 -2.04 4.49
C PHE A 91 2.77 -2.73 5.80
N VAL A 92 1.77 -3.06 6.62
CA VAL A 92 1.89 -3.88 7.84
C VAL A 92 0.70 -4.85 7.92
N GLY A 93 0.89 -6.04 8.52
CA GLY A 93 -0.14 -7.08 8.63
C GLY A 93 0.38 -8.45 8.21
N LYS A 94 0.03 -8.91 7.00
CA LYS A 94 0.54 -10.14 6.37
C LYS A 94 2.05 -10.11 6.04
N GLY A 95 2.68 -8.97 6.26
CA GLY A 95 4.10 -8.69 6.15
C GLY A 95 4.34 -7.28 6.69
N PHE A 96 5.59 -6.83 6.68
CA PHE A 96 5.92 -5.46 7.07
C PHE A 96 7.00 -4.93 6.12
N GLY A 97 6.74 -3.80 5.46
CA GLY A 97 7.67 -3.32 4.44
C GLY A 97 7.25 -2.10 3.64
N ILE A 98 8.10 -1.75 2.68
CA ILE A 98 7.89 -0.68 1.71
C ILE A 98 7.97 -1.28 0.31
N TYR A 99 7.03 -0.89 -0.55
CA TYR A 99 6.95 -1.28 -1.96
C TYR A 99 7.07 -0.03 -2.83
N SER A 100 8.16 0.08 -3.60
CA SER A 100 8.32 1.12 -4.63
C SER A 100 7.51 0.77 -5.87
N LEU A 101 6.68 1.67 -6.36
CA LEU A 101 5.92 1.46 -7.60
C LEU A 101 6.79 1.67 -8.85
N ALA A 102 7.75 2.61 -8.79
CA ALA A 102 8.67 2.94 -9.89
C ALA A 102 9.50 1.73 -10.36
N ASP A 103 9.92 0.87 -9.44
CA ASP A 103 10.79 -0.28 -9.76
C ASP A 103 10.00 -1.58 -9.97
N ASN A 104 8.68 -1.56 -9.75
CA ASN A 104 7.72 -2.66 -9.86
C ASN A 104 8.12 -3.99 -9.16
N LYS A 105 9.18 -4.01 -8.34
CA LYS A 105 9.85 -5.27 -7.91
C LYS A 105 10.55 -5.24 -6.55
N THR A 106 10.79 -4.09 -5.93
CA THR A 106 11.57 -4.06 -4.68
C THR A 106 10.66 -4.02 -3.46
N ILE A 107 10.42 -5.19 -2.88
CA ILE A 107 9.81 -5.34 -1.56
C ILE A 107 10.91 -5.25 -0.52
N HIS A 108 11.00 -4.14 0.21
CA HIS A 108 11.81 -4.08 1.41
C HIS A 108 10.98 -4.66 2.57
N SER A 109 10.98 -5.98 2.72
CA SER A 109 10.33 -6.63 3.86
C SER A 109 11.25 -6.60 5.08
N PHE A 110 10.79 -6.04 6.19
CA PHE A 110 11.52 -6.07 7.46
C PHE A 110 10.92 -7.12 8.39
N LYS A 111 11.71 -7.57 9.36
CA LYS A 111 11.21 -8.42 10.44
C LYS A 111 10.33 -7.53 11.33
N ALA A 112 9.03 -7.78 11.33
CA ALA A 112 8.11 -7.03 12.20
C ALA A 112 8.58 -7.15 13.66
N PRO A 113 8.63 -6.06 14.44
CA PRO A 113 8.94 -6.14 15.86
C PRO A 113 7.89 -7.00 16.55
N SER A 114 8.31 -7.82 17.51
CA SER A 114 7.48 -8.84 18.17
C SER A 114 6.24 -8.31 18.91
N SER A 115 6.10 -6.99 19.05
CA SER A 115 5.03 -6.31 19.79
C SER A 115 4.39 -5.13 19.05
N SER A 116 4.73 -4.88 17.79
CA SER A 116 4.20 -3.69 17.08
C SER A 116 2.82 -3.96 16.51
N GLY A 117 1.89 -3.06 16.83
CA GLY A 117 0.51 -3.08 16.34
C GLY A 117 0.46 -3.23 14.81
N LEU A 118 -0.54 -3.96 14.33
CA LEU A 118 -0.76 -4.26 12.91
C LEU A 118 -1.36 -3.05 12.16
N TYR A 119 -1.02 -1.83 12.60
CA TYR A 119 -1.68 -0.57 12.24
C TYR A 119 -0.64 0.51 11.96
N TRP A 120 -0.90 1.34 10.95
CA TRP A 120 -0.15 2.57 10.72
C TRP A 120 -0.86 3.74 11.40
N LEU A 121 -0.09 4.54 12.14
CA LEU A 121 -0.55 5.85 12.58
C LEU A 121 -0.21 6.87 11.50
N PRO A 122 -1.08 7.86 11.23
CA PRO A 122 -0.73 8.96 10.34
C PRO A 122 0.57 9.62 10.78
N PRO A 123 1.55 9.79 9.88
CA PRO A 123 2.79 10.48 10.20
C PRO A 123 2.52 11.95 10.54
N SER A 124 3.36 12.53 11.39
CA SER A 124 3.36 13.98 11.65
C SER A 124 3.97 14.70 10.44
N CYS A 125 3.10 15.20 9.56
CA CYS A 125 3.48 15.96 8.38
C CYS A 125 3.32 17.47 8.63
N ILE A 126 4.10 18.28 7.93
CA ILE A 126 4.18 19.75 8.05
C ILE A 126 3.16 20.41 7.13
#